data_AF-W1YBI1-F1
#
_entry.id   AF-W1YBI1-F1
#
_cell.length_a   1.000
_cell.length_b   1.000
_cell.length_c   1.000
_cell.angle_alpha   90.00
_cell.angle_beta   90.00
_cell.angle_gamma   90.00
#
_symmetry.space_group_name_H-M   'P 1'
#
loop_
_entity.id
_entity.type
_entity.pdbx_description
1 polymer ?
#
loop_
_entity_poly.entity_id
_entity_poly.type
_entity_poly.pdbx_seq_one_letter_code
_entity_poly.pdbx_strand_id
1 'polypeptide(L)'
;TGKGGIKVIDGSSVKFGRFDGAEPHCVGLTDLVTGDDGSSMAAGFMQWENAFFPWTLNYDEIDMVLEGELHVRHEGETMIAKAGDVM
;
A
#
# COMPACT_ATOMS: atom_id res chain seq x y z
N THR A 1 7.27 -13.34 -13.66
CA THR A 1 8.26 -14.06 -12.83
C THR A 1 9.22 -14.80 -13.73
N GLY A 2 10.53 -14.66 -13.50
CA GLY A 2 11.56 -15.41 -14.23
C GLY A 2 11.60 -16.89 -13.82
N LYS A 3 12.36 -17.70 -14.56
CA LYS A 3 12.46 -19.16 -14.34
C LYS A 3 12.94 -19.57 -12.93
N GLY A 4 13.60 -18.66 -12.21
CA GLY A 4 14.10 -18.88 -10.85
C GLY A 4 13.27 -18.24 -9.73
N GLY A 5 12.03 -17.83 -9.99
CA GLY A 5 11.15 -17.24 -8.97
C GLY A 5 11.33 -15.74 -8.74
N ILE A 6 12.34 -15.09 -9.35
CA ILE A 6 12.49 -13.63 -9.28
C ILE A 6 11.34 -12.94 -10.02
N LYS A 7 10.56 -12.14 -9.30
CA LYS A 7 9.47 -11.32 -9.85
C LYS A 7 9.92 -9.87 -9.90
N VAL A 8 9.79 -9.24 -11.07
CA VAL A 8 10.00 -7.81 -11.28
C VAL A 8 8.66 -7.24 -11.70
N ILE A 9 8.26 -6.14 -11.07
CA ILE A 9 7.06 -5.38 -11.40
C ILE A 9 7.51 -4.06 -12.00
N ASP A 10 6.99 -3.72 -13.18
CA ASP A 10 7.11 -2.37 -13.73
C ASP A 10 6.10 -1.47 -13.02
N GLY A 11 6.58 -0.65 -12.09
CA GLY A 11 5.73 0.24 -11.30
C GLY A 11 4.89 1.20 -12.16
N SER A 12 5.38 1.60 -13.34
CA SER A 12 4.64 2.49 -14.24
C SER A 12 3.41 1.81 -14.89
N SER A 13 3.38 0.47 -14.88
CA SER A 13 2.30 -0.32 -15.46
C SER A 13 1.13 -0.58 -14.50
N VAL A 14 1.29 -0.27 -13.20
CA VAL A 14 0.30 -0.58 -12.16
C VAL A 14 -1.01 0.17 -12.43
N LYS A 15 -2.12 -0.56 -12.35
CA LYS A 15 -3.49 -0.03 -12.41
C LYS A 15 -4.19 -0.38 -11.11
N PHE A 16 -4.80 0.62 -10.49
CA PHE A 16 -5.42 0.50 -9.19
C PHE A 16 -6.85 -0.03 -9.29
N GLY A 17 -7.15 -1.09 -8.55
CA GLY A 17 -8.51 -1.46 -8.21
C GLY A 17 -9.04 -0.60 -7.07
N ARG A 18 -10.36 -0.62 -6.82
CA ARG A 18 -10.92 0.06 -5.65
C ARG A 18 -10.74 -0.82 -4.41
N PHE A 19 -10.32 -0.20 -3.32
CA PHE A 19 -10.29 -0.83 -2.01
C PHE A 19 -11.64 -0.64 -1.30
N ASP A 20 -12.43 -1.71 -1.24
CA ASP A 20 -13.78 -1.68 -0.65
C ASP A 20 -13.78 -1.34 0.85
N GLY A 21 -12.68 -1.64 1.56
CA GLY A 21 -12.53 -1.31 2.98
C GLY A 21 -12.48 0.19 3.29
N ALA A 22 -12.27 1.02 2.27
CA ALA A 22 -12.24 2.47 2.40
C ALA A 22 -13.49 3.18 1.87
N GLU A 23 -14.56 2.45 1.53
CA GLU A 23 -15.82 3.10 1.14
C GLU A 23 -16.33 4.06 2.24
N PRO A 24 -16.90 5.23 1.87
CA PRO A 24 -17.31 5.65 0.53
C PRO A 24 -16.18 6.28 -0.31
N HIS A 25 -14.95 6.35 0.21
CA HIS A 25 -13.84 6.98 -0.49
C HIS A 25 -13.38 6.16 -1.70
N CYS A 26 -12.70 6.82 -2.64
CA CYS A 26 -12.08 6.18 -3.79
C CYS A 26 -10.61 5.97 -3.47
N VAL A 27 -10.30 4.87 -2.80
CA VAL A 27 -8.92 4.48 -2.49
C VAL A 27 -8.50 3.37 -3.44
N GLY A 28 -7.39 3.59 -4.13
CA GLY A 28 -6.81 2.64 -5.06
C GLY A 28 -5.89 1.66 -4.32
N LEU A 29 -6.02 0.37 -4.60
CA LEU A 29 -5.12 -0.68 -4.10
C LEU A 29 -4.87 -1.73 -5.18
N THR A 30 -3.62 -2.18 -5.30
CA THR A 30 -3.24 -3.32 -6.12
C THR A 30 -2.16 -4.14 -5.43
N ASP A 31 -2.46 -5.41 -5.16
CA ASP A 31 -1.47 -6.38 -4.70
C ASP A 31 -0.49 -6.74 -5.83
N LEU A 32 0.81 -6.67 -5.54
CA LEU A 32 1.89 -6.90 -6.51
C LEU A 32 2.67 -8.18 -6.21
N VAL A 33 2.86 -8.50 -4.93
CA VAL A 33 3.49 -9.73 -4.43
C VAL A 33 2.59 -10.34 -3.39
N THR A 34 2.25 -11.62 -3.53
CA THR A 34 1.34 -12.33 -2.63
C THR A 34 1.88 -13.70 -2.22
N GLY A 35 1.11 -14.43 -1.41
CA GLY A 35 1.39 -15.83 -1.09
C GLY A 35 1.42 -16.74 -2.32
N ASP A 36 0.68 -16.41 -3.39
CA ASP A 36 0.70 -17.17 -4.64
C ASP A 36 2.04 -17.06 -5.38
N ASP A 37 2.81 -16.00 -5.10
CA ASP A 37 4.19 -15.86 -5.57
C ASP A 37 5.20 -16.61 -4.68
N GLY A 38 4.75 -17.29 -3.61
CA GLY A 38 5.59 -17.94 -2.62
C GLY A 38 6.24 -16.99 -1.62
N SER A 39 5.73 -15.76 -1.50
CA SER A 39 6.23 -14.76 -0.55
C SER A 39 5.60 -14.94 0.84
N SER A 40 6.40 -14.75 1.89
CA SER A 40 5.89 -14.67 3.28
C SER A 40 5.29 -13.30 3.61
N MET A 41 5.49 -12.31 2.75
CA MET A 41 4.96 -10.94 2.89
C MET A 41 4.05 -10.64 1.70
N ALA A 42 2.96 -9.90 1.97
CA ALA A 42 2.23 -9.21 0.92
C ALA A 42 2.93 -7.88 0.63
N ALA A 43 2.94 -7.46 -0.63
CA ALA A 43 3.36 -6.11 -1.02
C ALA A 43 2.48 -5.62 -2.16
N GLY A 44 2.07 -4.36 -2.07
CA GLY A 44 1.20 -3.72 -3.04
C GLY A 44 1.49 -2.23 -3.15
N PHE A 45 0.79 -1.57 -4.07
CA PHE A 45 0.72 -0.11 -4.08
C PHE A 45 -0.68 0.33 -3.69
N MET A 46 -0.73 1.43 -2.95
CA MET A 46 -1.95 2.20 -2.72
C MET A 46 -1.78 3.62 -3.24
N GLN A 47 -2.88 4.20 -3.74
CA GLN A 47 -2.91 5.58 -4.21
C GLN A 47 -4.33 6.14 -4.06
N TRP A 48 -4.45 7.36 -3.54
CA TRP A 48 -5.72 8.07 -3.46
C TRP A 48 -5.50 9.58 -3.36
N GLU A 49 -6.58 10.33 -3.34
CA GLU A 49 -6.56 11.78 -3.16
C GLU A 49 -7.52 12.20 -2.03
N ASN A 50 -7.03 13.03 -1.10
CA ASN A 50 -7.79 13.72 -0.06
C ASN A 50 -8.88 12.88 0.64
N ALA A 51 -8.48 11.77 1.26
CA ALA A 51 -9.37 10.90 2.02
C ALA A 51 -8.71 10.39 3.31
N PHE A 52 -9.53 10.18 4.34
CA PHE A 52 -9.18 9.52 5.60
C PHE A 52 -10.24 8.45 5.87
N PHE A 53 -9.80 7.23 6.18
CA PHE A 53 -10.69 6.11 6.47
C PHE A 53 -10.12 5.29 7.64
N PRO A 54 -10.97 4.68 8.48
CA PRO A 54 -10.51 3.84 9.58
C PRO A 54 -10.08 2.46 9.07
N TRP A 55 -8.98 1.95 9.60
CA TRP A 55 -8.51 0.60 9.35
C TRP A 55 -7.89 0.00 10.60
N THR A 56 -8.12 -1.29 10.85
CA THR A 56 -7.45 -2.04 11.92
C THR A 56 -6.52 -3.05 11.26
N LEU A 57 -5.22 -2.83 11.37
CA LEU A 57 -4.23 -3.79 10.90
C LEU A 57 -4.15 -4.96 11.87
N ASN A 58 -4.22 -6.16 11.32
CA ASN A 58 -4.08 -7.43 12.01
C ASN A 58 -2.79 -8.17 11.55
N TYR A 59 -1.85 -7.38 11.05
CA TYR A 59 -0.51 -7.74 10.59
C TYR A 59 0.41 -6.53 10.78
N ASP A 60 1.72 -6.76 10.79
CA ASP A 60 2.71 -5.69 10.72
C ASP A 60 2.78 -5.14 9.28
N GLU A 61 2.97 -3.83 9.14
CA GLU A 61 3.07 -3.13 7.85
C GLU A 61 4.29 -2.20 7.86
N ILE A 62 4.93 -2.05 6.69
CA ILE A 62 5.98 -1.08 6.44
C ILE A 62 5.56 -0.32 5.19
N ASP A 63 5.50 1.01 5.29
CA ASP A 63 5.16 1.87 4.16
C ASP A 63 6.38 2.60 3.64
N MET A 64 6.56 2.60 2.32
CA MET A 64 7.51 3.48 1.63
C MET A 64 6.71 4.48 0.81
N VAL A 65 6.79 5.77 1.16
CA VAL A 65 6.03 6.80 0.46
C VAL A 65 6.75 7.17 -0.84
N LEU A 66 6.14 6.80 -1.98
CA LEU A 66 6.69 7.09 -3.30
C LEU A 66 6.39 8.53 -3.74
N GLU A 67 5.16 9.00 -3.52
CA GLU A 67 4.69 10.32 -3.91
C GLU A 67 3.74 10.90 -2.85
N GLY A 68 3.70 12.22 -2.73
CA GLY A 68 2.81 12.91 -1.79
C GLY A 68 3.21 12.73 -0.32
N GLU A 69 2.20 12.54 0.54
CA GLU A 69 2.34 12.32 1.98
C GLU A 69 1.30 11.33 2.49
N LEU A 70 1.71 10.44 3.39
CA LEU A 70 0.87 9.48 4.09
C LEU A 70 0.68 9.94 5.54
N HIS A 71 -0.57 10.08 5.95
CA HIS A 71 -0.95 10.47 7.30
C HIS A 71 -1.61 9.29 8.01
N VAL A 72 -0.97 8.77 9.05
CA VAL A 72 -1.54 7.70 9.89
C VAL A 72 -1.84 8.27 11.28
N ARG A 73 -3.06 8.06 11.76
CA ARG A 73 -3.47 8.48 13.11
C ARG A 73 -3.68 7.27 14.00
N HIS A 74 -2.88 7.18 15.07
CA HIS A 74 -2.96 6.12 16.07
C HIS A 74 -2.89 6.75 17.47
N GLU A 75 -3.71 6.28 18.41
CA GLU A 75 -3.79 6.81 19.79
C GLU A 75 -3.95 8.35 19.88
N GLY A 76 -4.62 8.95 18.88
CA GLY A 76 -4.87 10.39 18.83
C GLY A 76 -3.74 11.23 18.22
N GLU A 77 -2.57 10.65 17.98
CA GLU A 77 -1.44 11.31 17.34
C GLU A 77 -1.37 11.01 15.85
N THR A 78 -0.94 11.99 15.04
CA THR A 78 -0.78 11.82 13.60
C THR A 78 0.68 11.82 13.22
N MET A 79 1.13 10.69 12.66
CA MET A 79 2.43 10.54 12.03
C MET A 79 2.30 10.86 10.54
N ILE A 80 3.26 11.59 10.00
CA ILE A 80 3.28 12.02 8.61
C ILE A 80 4.58 11.55 7.97
N ALA A 81 4.48 10.68 6.97
CA ALA A 81 5.59 10.30 6.11
C ALA A 81 5.45 11.00 4.76
N LYS A 82 6.49 11.66 4.28
CA LYS A 82 6.51 12.33 2.97
C LYS A 82 7.25 11.48 1.95
N ALA A 83 7.15 11.84 0.67
CA ALA A 83 7.90 11.17 -0.39
C ALA A 83 9.38 10.96 -0.02
N GLY A 84 9.82 9.70 0.02
CA GLY A 84 11.16 9.30 0.43
C GLY A 84 11.27 8.77 1.87
N ASP A 85 10.28 9.01 2.72
CA ASP A 85 10.25 8.52 4.11
C ASP A 85 9.69 7.08 4.17
N VAL A 86 10.01 6.41 5.29
CA VAL A 86 9.50 5.08 5.64
C VAL A 86 8.72 5.18 6.94
N MET A 87 7.57 4.48 7.02
CA MET A 87 6.76 4.32 8.24
C MET A 87 6.76 2.87 8.70
#